data_AF-A0A935H6F5-F1
#
_entry.id   AF-A0A935H6F5-F1
#
_cell.length_a   1.000
_cell.length_b   1.000
_cell.length_c   1.000
_cell.angle_alpha   90.00
_cell.angle_beta   90.00
_cell.angle_gamma   90.00
#
_symmetry.space_group_name_H-M   'P 1'
#
loop_
_entity.id
_entity.type
_entity.pdbx_description
1 polymer ?
#
loop_
_entity_poly.entity_id
_entity_poly.type
_entity_poly.pdbx_seq_one_letter_code
_entity_poly.pdbx_strand_id
1 'polypeptide(L)' 'MGYADLIRRLQVLPEVKQAEVFDFVDFLVQRNQIEQQATQTLADSPLAAMMNNPIRVSQFTPLSRDEANAR' A
#
# COMPACT_ATOMS: atom_id res chain seq x y z
N MET A 1 8.13 -28.60 2.97
CA MET A 1 7.04 -29.42 2.41
C MET A 1 6.73 -28.88 1.03
N GLY A 2 6.85 -29.69 -0.02
CA GLY A 2 6.65 -29.24 -1.40
C GLY A 2 5.17 -29.24 -1.81
N TYR A 3 4.83 -28.50 -2.86
CA TYR A 3 3.47 -28.45 -3.42
C TYR A 3 2.88 -29.84 -3.72
N ALA A 4 3.72 -30.79 -4.12
CA ALA A 4 3.31 -32.16 -4.41
C ALA A 4 2.73 -32.90 -3.18
N ASP A 5 3.27 -32.69 -1.99
CA ASP A 5 2.76 -33.30 -0.76
C ASP A 5 1.46 -32.64 -0.28
N LEU A 6 1.30 -31.35 -0.55
CA LEU A 6 0.07 -30.61 -0.25
C LEU A 6 -1.09 -31.07 -1.14
N ILE A 7 -0.86 -31.22 -2.44
CA ILE A 7 -1.85 -31.70 -3.41
C ILE A 7 -2.31 -33.11 -3.05
N ARG A 8 -1.39 -34.01 -2.68
CA ARG A 8 -1.74 -35.37 -2.25
C ARG A 8 -2.63 -35.38 -1.01
N ARG A 9 -2.37 -34.50 -0.03
CA ARG A 9 -3.20 -34.39 1.18
C ARG A 9 -4.57 -33.78 0.89
N LEU A 10 -4.64 -32.81 -0.02
CA LEU A 10 -5.89 -32.21 -0.49
C LEU A 10 -6.81 -33.24 -1.15
N GLN A 11 -6.27 -34.12 -1.98
CA GLN A 11 -7.04 -35.17 -2.67
C GLN A 11 -7.67 -36.21 -1.73
N VAL A 12 -7.13 -36.35 -0.50
CA VAL A 12 -7.66 -37.27 0.52
C VAL A 12 -8.83 -36.65 1.29
N LEU A 13 -9.01 -35.33 1.22
CA LEU A 13 -10.08 -34.63 1.93
C LEU A 13 -11.42 -34.74 1.18
N PRO A 14 -12.56 -34.72 1.89
CA PRO A 14 -13.88 -34.56 1.27
C PRO A 14 -13.98 -33.24 0.48
N GLU A 15 -14.76 -33.23 -0.60
CA GLU A 15 -14.89 -32.06 -1.50
C GLU A 15 -15.21 -30.76 -0.76
N VAL A 16 -16.09 -30.82 0.24
CA VAL A 16 -16.46 -29.66 1.09
C VAL A 16 -15.24 -29.06 1.79
N LYS A 17 -14.32 -29.90 2.28
CA LYS A 17 -13.09 -29.47 2.94
C LYS A 17 -12.01 -29.02 1.97
N GLN A 18 -12.03 -29.52 0.73
CA GLN A 18 -11.16 -29.00 -0.32
C GLN A 18 -11.55 -27.56 -0.69
N ALA A 19 -12.86 -27.28 -0.83
CA ALA A 19 -13.38 -25.94 -1.11
C ALA A 19 -12.96 -24.92 -0.03
N GLU A 20 -13.09 -25.26 1.25
CA GLU A 20 -12.63 -24.39 2.36
C GLU A 20 -11.14 -24.03 2.27
N VAL A 21 -10.29 -24.96 1.79
CA VAL A 21 -8.85 -24.68 1.62
C VAL A 21 -8.60 -23.73 0.46
N PHE A 22 -9.34 -23.87 -0.65
CA PHE A 22 -9.24 -22.93 -1.76
C PHE A 22 -9.72 -21.54 -1.35
N ASP A 23 -10.83 -21.43 -0.63
CA ASP A 23 -11.33 -20.16 -0.09
C ASP A 23 -10.29 -19.49 0.83
N PHE A 24 -9.61 -20.28 1.66
CA PHE A 24 -8.55 -19.77 2.52
C PHE A 24 -7.31 -19.30 1.75
N VAL A 25 -6.94 -20.00 0.67
CA VAL A 25 -5.83 -19.58 -0.21
C VAL A 25 -6.19 -18.27 -0.92
N ASP A 26 -7.40 -18.15 -1.45
CA ASP A 26 -7.88 -16.93 -2.10
C ASP A 26 -7.89 -15.74 -1.12
N PHE A 27 -8.33 -15.97 0.12
CA PHE A 27 -8.24 -14.97 1.19
C PHE A 27 -6.80 -14.52 1.46
N LEU A 28 -5.84 -15.46 1.54
CA LEU A 28 -4.44 -15.13 1.76
C LEU A 28 -3.84 -14.34 0.59
N VAL A 29 -4.19 -14.71 -0.65
CA VAL A 29 -3.75 -13.99 -1.86
C VAL A 29 -4.29 -12.56 -1.84
N GLN A 30 -5.59 -12.39 -1.58
CA GLN A 30 -6.22 -11.07 -1.50
C GLN A 30 -5.58 -10.20 -0.42
N ARG A 31 -5.37 -10.76 0.78
CA ARG A 31 -4.72 -10.04 1.88
C ARG A 31 -3.29 -9.63 1.54
N ASN A 32 -2.52 -10.52 0.93
CA ASN A 32 -1.13 -10.22 0.58
C ASN A 32 -1.04 -9.13 -0.49
N GLN A 33 -1.95 -9.12 -1.48
CA GLN A 33 -2.05 -8.04 -2.46
C GLN A 33 -2.38 -6.70 -1.82
N ILE A 34 -3.25 -6.67 -0.80
CA ILE A 34 -3.58 -5.46 -0.05
C ILE A 34 -2.37 -4.97 0.76
N GLU A 35 -1.65 -5.86 1.43
CA GLU A 35 -0.43 -5.52 2.19
C GLU A 35 0.71 -5.03 1.28
N GLN A 36 0.82 -5.54 0.05
CA GLN A 36 1.81 -5.10 -0.93
C GLN A 36 1.44 -3.78 -1.64
N GLN A 37 0.16 -3.39 -1.65
CA GLN A 37 -0.31 -2.22 -2.41
C GLN A 37 0.00 -0.86 -1.79
N ALA A 38 0.53 -0.77 -0.57
CA ALA A 38 0.78 0.54 0.01
C ALA A 38 1.98 0.57 0.96
N THR A 39 3.18 0.61 0.39
CA THR A 39 4.20 1.50 0.97
C THR A 39 4.03 2.88 0.34
N GLN A 40 2.89 3.52 0.58
CA GLN A 40 2.73 4.94 0.24
C GLN A 40 3.68 5.69 1.18
N THR A 41 4.80 6.14 0.64
CA THR A 41 5.74 6.92 1.43
C THR A 41 5.21 8.35 1.54
N LEU A 42 5.72 9.13 2.49
CA LEU A 42 5.38 10.56 2.55
C LEU A 42 5.74 11.30 1.25
N ALA A 43 6.64 10.75 0.43
CA ALA A 43 6.97 11.29 -0.89
C ALA A 43 5.83 11.18 -1.91
N ASP A 44 4.89 10.27 -1.71
CA ASP A 44 3.70 10.08 -2.55
C ASP A 44 2.49 10.89 -2.05
N SER A 45 2.67 11.65 -0.96
CA SER A 45 1.59 12.43 -0.35
C SER A 45 1.22 13.66 -1.20
N PRO A 46 -0.03 14.15 -1.09
CA PRO A 46 -0.45 15.42 -1.69
C PRO A 46 0.44 16.60 -1.26
N LEU A 47 0.99 16.55 -0.05
CA LEU A 47 1.92 17.56 0.44
C LEU A 47 3.24 17.54 -0.33
N ALA A 48 3.80 16.36 -0.58
CA ALA A 48 5.02 16.22 -1.39
C ALA A 48 4.79 16.70 -2.84
N ALA A 49 3.62 16.40 -3.42
CA ALA A 49 3.24 16.93 -4.72
C ALA A 49 3.20 18.46 -4.73
N MET A 50 2.64 19.08 -3.69
CA MET A 50 2.60 20.55 -3.53
C MET A 50 4.00 21.15 -3.33
N MET A 51 4.89 20.50 -2.59
CA MET A 51 6.27 20.97 -2.40
C MET A 51 7.07 20.93 -3.71
N ASN A 52 6.87 19.90 -4.53
CA ASN A 52 7.52 19.78 -5.84
C ASN A 52 6.94 20.78 -6.86
N ASN A 53 5.65 21.09 -6.77
CA ASN A 53 4.96 22.03 -7.65
C ASN A 53 4.18 23.07 -6.83
N PRO A 54 4.87 24.05 -6.22
CA PRO A 54 4.22 25.02 -5.36
C PRO A 54 3.32 25.96 -6.17
N ILE A 55 2.20 26.35 -5.56
CA ILE A 55 1.34 27.40 -6.10
C ILE A 55 2.12 28.71 -6.09
N ARG A 56 2.28 29.33 -7.27
CA ARG A 56 2.96 30.60 -7.42
C ARG A 56 1.94 31.70 -7.66
N VAL A 57 2.00 32.75 -6.86
CA VAL A 57 1.21 33.97 -7.08
C VAL A 57 2.13 34.99 -7.75
N SER A 58 1.66 35.55 -8.88
CA SER A 58 2.39 36.58 -9.62
C SER A 58 2.72 37.76 -8.70
N GLN A 59 3.97 38.24 -8.74
CA GLN A 59 4.47 39.36 -7.95
C GLN A 59 4.50 39.16 -6.42
N PHE A 60 4.23 37.95 -5.93
CA PHE A 60 4.39 37.65 -4.51
C PHE A 60 5.87 37.39 -4.18
N THR A 61 6.42 38.19 -3.26
CA THR A 61 7.76 37.99 -2.72
C THR A 61 7.62 37.49 -1.28
N PRO A 62 8.02 36.24 -0.98
CA PRO A 62 7.94 35.72 0.38
C PRO A 62 8.89 36.49 1.30
N LEU A 63 8.42 36.78 2.51
CA LEU A 63 9.25 37.38 3.55
C LEU A 63 10.31 36.37 4.00
N SER A 64 11.49 36.88 4.36
CA SER A 64 12.49 36.06 5.05
C SER A 64 12.03 35.72 6.47
N ARG A 65 12.64 34.69 7.06
CA ARG A 65 12.34 34.28 8.45
C ARG A 65 12.59 35.42 9.44
N ASP A 66 13.67 36.17 9.23
CA ASP A 66 14.05 37.27 10.10
C ASP A 66 13.07 38.45 9.98
N GLU A 67 12.59 38.73 8.76
CA GLU A 67 11.55 39.75 8.51
C GLU A 67 10.20 39.38 9.15
N ALA A 68 9.83 38.10 9.17
CA ALA A 68 8.59 37.63 9.77
C ALA A 68 8.62 37.71 11.30
N ASN A 69 9.76 37.39 11.92
CA ASN A 69 9.93 37.43 13.37
C ASN A 69 10.13 38.84 13.95
N ALA A 70 10.45 39.81 13.10
CA ALA A 70 10.58 41.22 13.48
C ALA A 70 9.23 41.97 13.53
N ARG A 71 8.12 41.29 13.23
CA ARG A 71 6.74 41.79 13.36
C ARG A 71 6.07 41.21 14.59
#